data_AF-F2I3N5-F1
#
_entry.id   AF-F2I3N5-F1
#
_cell.length_a   1.000
_cell.length_b   1.000
_cell.length_c   1.000
_cell.angle_alpha   90.00
_cell.angle_beta   90.00
_cell.angle_gamma   90.00
#
_symmetry.space_group_name_H-M   'P 1'
#
loop_
_entity.id
_entity.type
_entity.pdbx_description
1 polymer ?
#
loop_
_entity_poly.entity_id
_entity_poly.type
_entity_poly.pdbx_seq_one_letter_code
_entity_poly.pdbx_strand_id
1 'polypeptide(L)'
;MIIECKCGKKFQIPNDEIIPYGKLLKCSFCGEEWPHNGLVANTDLPLPDKNLKKISKRTTKPSKKPIGFILILFLIVLFIGMIFNRDLILNKHPNLLGFFESADILKEIVMQNINWAKEIVQNLFKK
;
A
#
# COMPACT_ATOMS: atom_id res chain seq x y z
N MET A 1 -17.15 -27.42 6.14
CA MET A 1 -15.73 -27.77 6.46
C MET A 1 -15.00 -26.57 7.09
N ILE A 2 -13.87 -26.78 7.80
CA ILE A 2 -13.05 -25.68 8.35
C ILE A 2 -11.76 -25.54 7.54
N ILE A 3 -11.46 -24.33 7.06
CA ILE A 3 -10.22 -24.00 6.35
C ILE A 3 -9.43 -22.97 7.15
N GLU A 4 -8.13 -23.20 7.30
CA GLU A 4 -7.22 -22.30 7.97
C GLU A 4 -6.34 -21.56 6.96
N CYS A 5 -6.28 -20.25 7.09
CA CYS A 5 -5.38 -19.40 6.31
C CYS A 5 -4.00 -19.35 6.98
N LYS A 6 -2.94 -19.09 6.21
CA LYS A 6 -1.57 -18.89 6.74
C LYS A 6 -1.46 -17.75 7.74
N CYS A 7 -2.43 -16.83 7.77
CA CYS A 7 -2.51 -15.79 8.80
C CYS A 7 -3.07 -16.31 10.15
N GLY A 8 -3.32 -17.61 10.30
CA GLY A 8 -3.82 -18.25 11.53
C GLY A 8 -5.32 -18.08 11.78
N LYS A 9 -6.07 -17.56 10.80
CA LYS A 9 -7.53 -17.41 10.90
C LYS A 9 -8.24 -18.63 10.30
N LYS A 10 -9.24 -19.12 11.03
CA LYS A 10 -10.06 -20.30 10.68
C LYS A 10 -11.42 -19.84 10.16
N PHE A 11 -11.87 -20.43 9.06
CA PHE A 11 -13.12 -20.11 8.39
C PHE A 11 -13.99 -21.36 8.35
N GLN A 12 -15.23 -21.25 8.80
CA GLN A 12 -16.24 -22.29 8.63
C GLN A 12 -16.97 -22.05 7.31
N ILE A 13 -16.93 -23.06 6.42
CA ILE A 13 -17.64 -23.04 5.14
C ILE A 13 -18.86 -23.95 5.28
N PRO A 14 -20.07 -23.46 4.94
CA PRO A 14 -21.29 -24.27 4.94
C PRO A 14 -21.11 -25.53 4.07
N ASN A 15 -21.60 -26.69 4.52
CA ASN A 15 -21.39 -27.97 3.83
C ASN A 15 -22.20 -28.11 2.52
N ASP A 16 -23.10 -27.17 2.30
CA ASP A 16 -24.00 -26.99 1.17
C ASP A 16 -23.33 -26.29 -0.02
N GLU A 17 -22.16 -25.66 0.19
CA GLU A 17 -21.30 -25.14 -0.88
C GLU A 17 -20.17 -26.12 -1.20
N ILE A 18 -20.38 -26.99 -2.20
CA ILE A 18 -19.32 -27.84 -2.76
C ILE A 18 -18.35 -26.93 -3.52
N ILE A 19 -17.18 -26.66 -2.94
CA ILE A 19 -16.13 -25.88 -3.60
C ILE A 19 -15.37 -26.81 -4.56
N PRO A 20 -15.41 -26.56 -5.89
CA PRO A 20 -14.72 -27.41 -6.85
C PRO A 20 -13.20 -27.35 -6.68
N TYR A 21 -12.54 -28.49 -6.92
CA TYR A 21 -11.09 -28.65 -6.85
C TYR A 21 -10.38 -27.60 -7.72
N GLY A 22 -9.33 -26.99 -7.17
CA GLY A 22 -8.56 -25.96 -7.87
C GLY A 22 -9.20 -24.58 -7.90
N LYS A 23 -10.38 -24.38 -7.29
CA LYS A 23 -10.91 -23.02 -7.07
C LYS A 23 -10.00 -22.28 -6.08
N LEU A 24 -9.62 -21.06 -6.45
CA LEU A 24 -8.83 -20.18 -5.58
C LEU A 24 -9.73 -19.62 -4.49
N LEU A 25 -9.37 -19.92 -3.24
CA LEU A 25 -9.95 -19.33 -2.05
C LEU A 25 -9.18 -18.07 -1.73
N LYS A 26 -9.89 -17.00 -1.35
CA LYS A 26 -9.31 -15.74 -0.92
C LYS A 26 -9.64 -15.47 0.54
N CYS A 27 -8.63 -15.23 1.36
CA CYS A 27 -8.85 -14.74 2.71
C CYS A 27 -9.36 -13.31 2.68
N SER A 28 -10.51 -13.06 3.30
CA SER A 28 -11.07 -11.70 3.40
C SER A 28 -10.20 -10.77 4.28
N PHE A 29 -9.40 -11.34 5.19
CA PHE A 29 -8.61 -10.55 6.15
C PHE A 29 -7.22 -10.17 5.64
N CYS A 30 -6.46 -11.10 5.06
CA CYS A 30 -5.11 -10.83 4.55
C CYS A 30 -5.04 -10.74 3.02
N GLY A 31 -6.14 -11.04 2.32
CA GLY A 31 -6.20 -11.02 0.86
C GLY A 31 -5.43 -12.15 0.18
N GLU A 32 -4.82 -13.06 0.94
CA GLU A 32 -4.08 -14.18 0.36
C GLU A 32 -5.01 -15.15 -0.37
N GLU A 33 -4.54 -15.65 -1.51
CA GLU A 33 -5.26 -16.60 -2.34
C GLU A 33 -4.54 -17.95 -2.35
N TRP A 34 -5.26 -19.05 -2.08
CA TRP A 34 -4.71 -20.40 -2.16
C TRP A 34 -5.73 -21.37 -2.78
N PRO A 35 -5.27 -22.40 -3.52
CA PRO A 35 -6.17 -23.38 -4.10
C PRO A 35 -6.84 -24.23 -3.01
N HIS A 36 -8.13 -24.52 -3.21
CA HIS A 36 -8.84 -25.45 -2.38
C HIS A 36 -8.40 -26.90 -2.66
N ASN A 37 -7.69 -27.51 -1.71
CA ASN A 37 -7.33 -28.93 -1.75
C ASN A 37 -8.44 -29.75 -1.06
N GLY A 38 -9.60 -29.85 -1.70
CA GLY A 38 -10.67 -30.74 -1.25
C GLY A 38 -10.30 -32.21 -1.45
N LEU A 39 -10.64 -33.06 -0.47
CA LEU A 39 -10.45 -34.51 -0.48
C LEU A 39 -11.16 -35.14 -1.68
N VAL A 40 -10.43 -36.02 -2.38
CA VAL A 40 -10.90 -36.83 -3.50
C VAL A 40 -12.14 -37.62 -3.06
N ALA A 41 -13.29 -37.34 -3.68
CA ALA A 41 -14.39 -38.30 -3.69
C ALA A 41 -13.90 -39.52 -4.47
N ASN A 42 -13.81 -40.66 -3.78
CA ASN A 42 -13.37 -41.94 -4.30
C ASN A 42 -13.89 -42.20 -5.71
N THR A 43 -13.01 -42.16 -6.70
CA THR A 43 -13.21 -42.87 -7.97
C THR A 43 -11.83 -43.27 -8.48
N ASP A 44 -11.60 -44.57 -8.44
CA ASP A 44 -10.39 -45.26 -8.86
C ASP A 44 -10.03 -44.94 -10.31
N LEU A 45 -8.84 -44.40 -10.57
CA LEU A 45 -8.14 -44.61 -11.84
C LEU A 45 -6.63 -44.29 -11.70
N PRO A 46 -5.71 -45.19 -12.13
CA PRO A 46 -4.28 -45.01 -11.92
C PRO A 46 -3.61 -44.13 -13.00
N LEU A 47 -2.47 -43.54 -12.59
CA LEU A 47 -1.58 -42.56 -13.23
C LEU A 47 -1.24 -42.77 -14.73
N PRO A 48 -0.72 -41.71 -15.40
CA PRO A 48 0.72 -41.77 -15.68
C PRO A 48 1.48 -40.50 -15.31
N ASP A 49 2.59 -40.73 -14.62
CA ASP A 49 3.64 -39.78 -14.29
C ASP A 49 4.32 -39.31 -15.58
N LYS A 50 3.92 -38.15 -16.12
CA LYS A 50 4.57 -37.54 -17.28
C LYS A 50 4.74 -36.04 -17.06
N ASN A 51 5.98 -35.69 -16.73
CA ASN A 51 6.60 -34.41 -17.09
C ASN A 51 5.72 -33.18 -16.83
N LEU A 52 5.47 -32.87 -15.56
CA LEU A 52 5.20 -31.48 -15.18
C LEU A 52 6.48 -30.68 -15.39
N LYS A 53 6.74 -30.32 -16.65
CA LYS A 53 7.64 -29.27 -17.06
C LYS A 53 7.33 -28.12 -16.11
N LYS A 54 8.27 -27.81 -15.20
CA LYS A 54 8.16 -26.71 -14.25
C LYS A 54 8.07 -25.44 -15.09
N ILE A 55 6.86 -25.10 -15.53
CA ILE A 55 6.53 -23.78 -16.05
C ILE A 55 6.65 -22.91 -14.81
N SER A 56 7.88 -22.48 -14.55
CA SER A 56 8.16 -21.29 -13.78
C SER A 56 7.44 -20.18 -14.53
N LYS A 57 6.16 -19.99 -14.21
CA LYS A 57 5.48 -18.73 -14.46
C LYS A 57 6.33 -17.76 -13.65
N ARG A 58 7.25 -17.07 -14.33
CA ARG A 58 7.83 -15.83 -13.84
C ARG A 58 6.63 -15.00 -13.43
N THR A 59 6.43 -14.89 -12.12
CA THR A 59 5.56 -13.90 -11.55
C THR A 59 6.20 -12.58 -11.91
N THR A 60 5.81 -12.01 -13.05
CA THR A 60 6.10 -10.62 -13.35
C THR A 60 5.36 -9.84 -12.30
N LYS A 61 6.07 -9.54 -11.20
CA LYS A 61 5.60 -8.62 -10.16
C LYS A 61 5.14 -7.36 -10.90
N PRO A 62 3.87 -6.93 -10.80
CA PRO A 62 3.47 -5.68 -11.42
C PRO A 62 4.35 -4.60 -10.80
N SER A 63 5.27 -4.05 -11.59
CA SER A 63 6.09 -2.93 -11.18
C SER A 63 5.14 -1.75 -11.01
N LYS A 64 4.68 -1.52 -9.78
CA LYS A 64 3.95 -0.31 -9.44
C LYS A 64 4.92 0.84 -9.71
N LYS A 65 4.76 1.51 -10.87
CA LYS A 65 5.54 2.70 -11.17
C LYS A 65 5.26 3.71 -10.06
N PRO A 66 6.27 4.40 -9.51
CA PRO A 66 6.09 5.36 -8.42
C PRO A 66 5.48 6.68 -8.93
N ILE A 67 4.44 6.61 -9.77
CA ILE A 67 3.79 7.77 -10.38
C ILE A 67 3.26 8.71 -9.30
N GLY A 68 2.71 8.15 -8.22
CA GLY A 68 2.26 8.94 -7.07
C GLY A 68 3.38 9.75 -6.42
N PHE A 69 4.58 9.18 -6.29
CA PHE A 69 5.73 9.88 -5.72
C PHE A 69 6.18 11.05 -6.62
N ILE A 70 6.21 10.83 -7.93
CA ILE A 70 6.56 11.88 -8.91
C ILE A 70 5.54 13.01 -8.86
N LEU A 71 4.24 12.70 -8.78
CA LEU A 71 3.18 13.70 -8.67
C LEU A 71 3.32 14.52 -7.38
N ILE A 72 3.58 13.86 -6.25
CA ILE A 72 3.79 14.54 -4.96
C ILE A 72 4.99 15.48 -5.03
N LEU A 73 6.11 15.02 -5.59
CA LEU A 73 7.33 15.82 -5.71
C LEU A 73 7.09 17.04 -6.62
N PHE A 74 6.37 16.85 -7.73
CA PHE A 74 5.97 17.94 -8.62
C PHE A 74 5.12 19.00 -7.90
N LEU A 75 4.13 18.58 -7.10
CA LEU A 75 3.30 19.51 -6.32
C LEU A 75 4.12 20.29 -5.28
N ILE A 76 5.10 19.65 -4.64
CA ILE A 76 6.01 20.32 -3.70
C ILE A 76 6.81 21.41 -4.40
N VAL A 77 7.37 21.11 -5.58
CA VAL A 77 8.16 22.09 -6.36
C VAL A 77 7.29 23.28 -6.78
N LEU A 78 6.06 23.02 -7.24
CA LEU A 78 5.11 24.10 -7.57
C LEU A 78 4.77 24.95 -6.34
N PHE A 79 4.51 24.33 -5.19
CA PHE A 79 4.21 25.04 -3.95
C PHE A 79 5.37 25.94 -3.55
N ILE A 80 6.61 25.46 -3.61
CA ILE A 80 7.81 26.27 -3.34
C ILE A 80 7.88 27.46 -4.31
N GLY A 81 7.70 27.22 -5.62
CA GLY A 81 7.71 28.29 -6.62
C GLY A 81 6.63 29.35 -6.35
N MET A 82 5.46 28.94 -5.87
CA MET A 82 4.37 29.83 -5.48
C MET A 82 4.76 30.72 -4.29
N ILE A 83 5.41 30.17 -3.26
CA ILE A 83 5.88 30.93 -2.09
C ILE A 83 6.96 31.94 -2.48
N PHE A 84 7.94 31.56 -3.32
CA PHE A 84 9.00 32.48 -3.77
C PHE A 84 8.47 33.65 -4.60
N ASN A 85 7.37 33.47 -5.32
CA ASN A 85 6.76 34.49 -6.17
C ASN A 85 5.49 35.10 -5.54
N ARG A 86 5.38 35.04 -4.20
CA ARG A 86 4.21 35.50 -3.43
C ARG A 86 3.68 36.85 -3.89
N ASP A 87 4.53 37.87 -3.96
CA ASP A 87 4.10 39.24 -4.26
C ASP A 87 3.52 39.37 -5.68
N LEU A 88 4.13 38.70 -6.66
CA LEU A 88 3.63 38.67 -8.03
C LEU A 88 2.26 37.98 -8.13
N ILE A 89 2.06 36.93 -7.33
CA ILE A 89 0.80 36.17 -7.29
C ILE A 89 -0.28 36.99 -6.58
N LEU A 90 0.03 37.61 -5.45
CA LEU A 90 -0.92 38.45 -4.70
C LEU A 90 -1.33 39.70 -5.49
N ASN A 91 -0.41 40.27 -6.28
CA ASN A 91 -0.74 41.40 -7.15
C ASN A 91 -1.76 41.03 -8.24
N LYS A 92 -1.69 39.81 -8.78
CA LYS A 92 -2.66 39.32 -9.78
C LYS A 92 -3.91 38.70 -9.16
N HIS A 93 -3.77 38.09 -8.00
CA HIS A 93 -4.80 37.31 -7.32
C HIS A 93 -4.83 37.67 -5.82
N PRO A 94 -5.39 38.83 -5.47
CA PRO A 94 -5.45 39.29 -4.08
C PRO A 94 -6.25 38.35 -3.17
N ASN A 95 -7.17 37.57 -3.74
CA ASN A 95 -7.98 36.58 -3.02
C ASN A 95 -7.14 35.48 -2.34
N LEU A 96 -5.87 35.30 -2.75
CA LEU A 96 -4.95 34.33 -2.16
C LEU A 96 -4.24 34.86 -0.90
N LEU A 97 -4.53 36.09 -0.45
CA LEU A 97 -3.91 36.68 0.75
C LEU A 97 -4.04 35.76 1.98
N GLY A 98 -5.26 35.28 2.26
CA GLY A 98 -5.49 34.39 3.39
C GLY A 98 -4.79 33.03 3.26
N PHE A 99 -4.56 32.55 2.03
CA PHE A 99 -3.77 31.32 1.80
C PHE A 99 -2.31 31.53 2.17
N PHE A 100 -1.69 32.63 1.75
CA PHE A 100 -0.29 32.91 2.09
C PHE A 100 -0.13 33.22 3.58
N GLU A 101 -1.08 33.90 4.21
CA GLU A 101 -1.08 34.12 5.66
C GLU A 101 -1.16 32.79 6.43
N SER A 102 -2.02 31.88 5.99
CA SER A 102 -2.10 30.53 6.55
C SER A 102 -0.80 29.74 6.35
N ALA A 103 -0.12 29.92 5.21
CA ALA A 103 1.16 29.30 4.92
C ALA A 103 2.28 29.83 5.83
N ASP A 104 2.26 31.13 6.17
CA ASP A 104 3.20 31.73 7.12
C ASP A 104 2.99 31.17 8.54
N ILE A 105 1.73 31.02 8.99
CA ILE A 105 1.42 30.37 10.28
C ILE A 105 1.92 28.91 10.28
N LEU A 106 1.67 28.18 9.20
CA LEU A 106 2.14 26.79 9.08
C LEU A 106 3.67 26.70 9.14
N LYS A 107 4.38 27.65 8.52
CA LYS A 107 5.85 27.73 8.55
C LYS A 107 6.36 27.89 9.98
N GLU A 108 5.72 28.73 10.80
CA GLU A 108 6.10 28.91 12.21
C GLU A 108 5.94 27.61 13.01
N ILE A 109 4.79 26.94 12.85
CA ILE A 109 4.51 25.66 13.52
C ILE A 109 5.55 24.61 13.11
N VAL A 110 5.85 24.51 11.81
CA VAL A 110 6.87 23.57 11.32
C VAL A 110 8.24 23.90 11.88
N MET A 111 8.63 25.19 11.93
CA MET A 111 9.92 25.61 12.48
C MET A 111 10.06 25.26 13.96
N GLN A 112 9.01 25.47 14.76
CA GLN A 112 8.99 25.08 16.17
C GLN A 112 9.16 23.57 16.34
N ASN A 113 8.46 22.76 15.54
CA ASN A 113 8.59 21.30 15.56
C ASN A 113 9.99 20.83 15.13
N ILE A 114 10.61 21.47 14.14
CA ILE A 114 11.99 21.18 13.72
C ILE A 114 12.97 21.51 14.84
N ASN A 115 12.81 22.65 15.51
CA ASN A 115 13.66 23.04 16.64
C ASN A 115 13.54 22.05 17.79
N TRP A 116 12.32 21.67 18.16
CA TRP A 116 12.08 20.64 19.17
C TRP A 116 12.70 19.29 18.79
N ALA A 117 12.53 18.84 17.55
CA ALA A 117 13.14 17.60 17.06
C ALA A 117 14.68 17.68 17.08
N LYS A 118 15.25 18.83 16.71
CA LYS A 118 16.69 19.09 16.76
C LYS A 118 17.21 18.99 18.20
N GLU A 119 16.50 19.56 19.17
CA GLU A 119 16.85 19.45 20.60
C GLU A 119 16.83 18.00 21.09
N ILE A 120 15.81 17.22 20.72
CA ILE A 120 15.73 15.79 21.07
C ILE A 120 16.92 15.03 20.49
N VAL A 121 17.20 15.22 19.20
CA VAL A 121 18.33 14.57 18.54
C VAL A 121 19.64 14.95 19.22
N GLN A 122 19.86 16.22 19.51
CA GLN A 122 21.06 16.67 20.22
C GLN A 122 21.18 16.08 21.62
N ASN A 123 20.09 15.96 22.37
CA ASN A 123 20.10 15.35 23.70
C ASN A 123 20.36 13.84 23.65
N LEU A 124 19.91 13.15 22.60
CA LEU A 124 20.20 11.74 22.38
C LEU A 124 21.67 11.47 22.04
N PHE A 125 22.32 12.36 21.28
CA PHE A 125 23.73 12.20 20.89
C PHE A 125 24.74 12.83 21.86
N LYS A 126 24.28 13.62 22.85
CA LYS A 126 25.12 14.16 23.93
C LYS A 126 25.23 13.23 25.15
N LYS A 127 24.56 12.07 25.14
CA LYS A 127 24.64 11.03 26.15
C LYS A 127 25.53 9.89 25.66
#